data_AF-A0A139PEF5-F1
#
_entry.id   AF-A0A139PEF5-F1
#
_cell.length_a   1.000
_cell.length_b   1.000
_cell.length_c   1.000
_cell.angle_alpha   90.00
_cell.angle_beta   90.00
_cell.angle_gamma   90.00
#
_symmetry.space_group_name_H-M   'P 1'
#
loop_
_entity.id
_entity.type
_entity.pdbx_description
1 polymer ?
#
loop_
_entity_poly.entity_id
_entity_poly.type
_entity_poly.pdbx_seq_one_letter_code
_entity_poly.pdbx_strand_id
1 'polypeptide(L)' 'MKYSINQATDLTCTIFDPSFPEGIKKEWLYDLIDMPYENIVVKAPRKYHEILVYEFGADYMTPPPVEQQVPGTDKNYWID' A
#
# COMPACT_ATOMS: atom_id res chain seq x y z
N MET A 1 11.31 -2.15 23.66
CA MET A 1 10.97 -2.00 22.23
C MET A 1 12.25 -1.64 21.48
N LYS A 2 12.52 -2.29 20.34
CA LYS A 2 13.82 -2.23 19.62
C LYS A 2 14.10 -0.89 18.92
N TYR A 3 13.10 -0.01 18.82
CA TYR A 3 13.21 1.30 18.17
C TYR A 3 12.60 2.38 19.05
N SER A 4 13.29 3.51 19.14
CA SER A 4 12.87 4.69 19.92
C SER A 4 11.97 5.57 19.05
N ILE A 5 10.77 5.86 19.55
CA ILE A 5 9.78 6.72 18.88
C ILE A 5 10.37 8.12 18.63
N ASN A 6 11.24 8.59 19.52
CA ASN A 6 11.88 9.91 19.44
C ASN A 6 12.96 10.02 18.35
N GLN A 7 13.26 8.94 17.63
CA GLN A 7 14.28 8.89 16.58
C GLN A 7 13.72 8.54 15.19
N ALA A 8 12.41 8.26 15.09
CA ALA A 8 11.78 7.99 13.80
C ALA A 8 11.53 9.30 13.06
N THR A 9 12.02 9.42 11.82
CA THR A 9 11.66 10.51 10.91
C THR A 9 10.26 10.32 10.33
N ASP A 10 9.83 9.06 10.21
CA ASP A 10 8.57 8.66 9.61
C ASP A 10 7.91 7.61 10.49
N LEU A 11 6.65 7.85 10.84
CA LEU A 11 5.83 6.98 11.67
C LEU A 11 4.70 6.45 10.79
N THR A 12 4.77 5.19 10.39
CA THR A 12 3.67 4.52 9.70
C THR A 12 2.76 3.91 10.76
N CYS A 13 1.60 4.52 10.96
CA CYS A 13 0.52 4.00 11.79
C CYS A 13 -0.50 3.34 10.86
N THR A 14 -0.54 2.01 10.81
CA THR A 14 -1.72 1.31 10.32
C THR A 14 -2.76 1.38 11.44
N ILE A 15 -3.68 2.34 11.35
CA ILE A 15 -4.78 2.46 12.30
C ILE A 15 -5.70 1.27 12.07
N PHE A 16 -5.78 0.37 13.04
CA PHE A 16 -6.84 -0.63 13.09
C PHE A 16 -8.07 0.06 13.70
N ASP A 17 -9.03 0.45 12.86
CA ASP A 17 -10.33 0.94 13.30
C ASP A 17 -11.36 -0.21 13.21
N PRO A 18 -11.92 -0.69 14.33
CA PRO A 18 -12.95 -1.73 14.35
C PRO A 18 -14.22 -1.36 13.57
N SER A 19 -14.43 -0.07 13.30
CA SER A 19 -15.57 0.47 12.54
C SER A 19 -15.41 0.28 11.03
N PHE A 20 -14.21 -0.04 10.56
CA PHE A 20 -13.89 -0.40 9.18
C PHE A 20 -13.51 -1.89 9.14
N PRO A 21 -14.48 -2.81 9.01
CA PRO A 21 -14.21 -4.25 9.00
C PRO A 21 -13.43 -4.71 7.74
N GLU A 22 -13.34 -3.83 6.75
CA GLU A 22 -12.65 -4.04 5.48
C GLU A 22 -11.28 -3.35 5.53
N GLY A 23 -10.25 -4.16 5.75
CA GLY A 23 -8.88 -3.70 5.72
C GLY A 23 -7.95 -4.80 5.21
N ILE A 24 -6.79 -4.40 4.72
CA ILE A 24 -5.75 -5.33 4.27
C ILE A 24 -5.35 -6.25 5.44
N LYS A 25 -5.23 -7.55 5.15
CA LYS A 25 -4.81 -8.53 6.16
C LYS A 25 -3.45 -8.16 6.72
N LYS A 26 -3.38 -8.02 8.04
CA LYS A 26 -2.17 -7.65 8.77
C LYS A 26 -0.96 -8.55 8.42
N GLU A 27 -1.18 -9.85 8.22
CA GLU A 27 -0.12 -10.80 7.82
C GLU A 27 0.52 -10.48 6.46
N TRP A 28 -0.18 -9.78 5.57
CA TRP A 28 0.34 -9.44 4.24
C TRP A 28 1.38 -8.33 4.30
N LEU A 29 1.43 -7.54 5.37
CA LEU A 29 2.27 -6.35 5.48
C LEU A 29 3.67 -6.61 6.04
N TYR A 30 3.91 -7.75 6.70
CA TYR A 30 5.15 -7.98 7.45
C TYR A 30 6.23 -8.74 6.68
N ASP A 31 5.85 -9.62 5.76
CA ASP A 31 6.82 -10.32 4.91
C ASP A 31 7.15 -9.44 3.71
N LEU A 32 8.34 -8.82 3.74
CA LEU A 32 8.78 -7.87 2.73
C LEU A 32 9.81 -8.50 1.79
N ILE A 33 9.73 -8.14 0.51
CA ILE A 33 10.68 -8.50 -0.55
C ILE A 33 11.37 -7.26 -1.09
N ASP A 34 12.59 -7.44 -1.61
CA ASP A 34 13.26 -6.44 -2.45
C ASP A 34 12.67 -6.51 -3.86
N MET A 35 11.92 -5.49 -4.23
CA MET A 35 11.28 -5.38 -5.53
C MET A 35 12.04 -4.35 -6.37
N PRO A 36 12.59 -4.73 -7.54
CA PRO A 36 13.16 -3.78 -8.47
C PRO A 36 12.02 -2.90 -9.02
N TYR A 37 12.20 -1.59 -8.94
CA TYR A 37 11.27 -0.60 -9.49
C TYR A 37 12.07 0.46 -10.22
N GLU A 38 11.92 0.49 -11.55
CA GLU A 38 12.73 1.34 -12.43
C GLU A 38 14.24 1.17 -12.18
N ASN A 39 14.91 2.20 -11.67
CA ASN A 39 16.35 2.23 -11.35
C ASN A 39 16.64 2.09 -9.85
N ILE A 40 15.64 1.80 -9.03
CA ILE A 40 15.78 1.63 -7.58
C ILE A 40 15.26 0.26 -7.11
N VAL A 41 15.51 -0.05 -5.84
CA VAL A 41 14.95 -1.22 -5.17
C VAL A 41 14.08 -0.74 -4.02
N VAL A 42 12.82 -1.19 -3.99
CA VAL A 42 11.84 -0.84 -2.96
C VAL A 42 11.50 -2.07 -2.12
N LYS A 43 11.22 -1.86 -0.84
CA LYS A 43 10.67 -2.91 0.03
C LYS A 43 9.17 -2.97 -0.20
N ALA A 44 8.69 -4.02 -0.85
CA ALA A 44 7.27 -4.26 -1.06
C ALA A 44 6.82 -5.50 -0.27
N PRO A 45 5.56 -5.58 0.18
CA PRO A 45 5.08 -6.80 0.77
C PRO A 45 5.10 -7.95 -0.23
N ARG A 46 5.49 -9.16 0.17
CA ARG A 46 5.49 -10.36 -0.70
C ARG A 46 4.12 -10.58 -1.34
N LYS A 47 3.06 -10.22 -0.61
CA LYS A 47 1.66 -10.30 -1.00
C LYS A 47 1.15 -9.05 -1.71
N TYR A 48 2.03 -8.29 -2.37
CA TYR A 48 1.65 -7.07 -3.10
C TYR A 48 0.55 -7.33 -4.13
N HIS A 49 0.57 -8.46 -4.83
CA HIS A 49 -0.46 -8.78 -5.83
C HIS A 49 -1.84 -8.91 -5.17
N GLU A 50 -1.94 -9.66 -4.07
CA GLU A 50 -3.20 -9.84 -3.34
C GLU A 50 -3.72 -8.53 -2.75
N ILE A 51 -2.82 -7.67 -2.28
CA ILE A 51 -3.16 -6.31 -1.82
C ILE A 51 -3.74 -5.49 -2.98
N LEU A 52 -3.08 -5.48 -4.14
CA LEU A 52 -3.51 -4.69 -5.29
C LEU A 52 -4.84 -5.19 -5.88
N VAL A 53 -5.05 -6.52 -5.90
CA VAL A 53 -6.34 -7.09 -6.31
C VAL A 53 -7.46 -6.73 -5.33
N TYR A 54 -7.17 -6.70 -4.03
CA TYR A 54 -8.15 -6.30 -3.01
C TYR A 54 -8.53 -4.82 -3.14
N GLU A 55 -7.56 -3.93 -3.33
CA GLU A 55 -7.78 -2.47 -3.40
C GLU A 55 -8.34 -1.99 -4.74
N PHE A 56 -7.92 -2.62 -5.85
CA PHE A 56 -8.17 -2.12 -7.21
C PHE A 56 -8.91 -3.10 -8.12
N GLY A 57 -9.16 -4.33 -7.67
CA GLY A 57 -9.80 -5.38 -8.47
C GLY A 57 -8.79 -6.27 -9.22
N ALA A 58 -9.28 -7.41 -9.73
CA ALA A 58 -8.45 -8.40 -10.43
C ALA A 58 -7.81 -7.86 -11.73
N ASP A 59 -8.40 -6.82 -12.30
CA ASP A 59 -8.03 -6.16 -13.55
C ASP A 59 -7.15 -4.93 -13.34
N TYR A 60 -6.60 -4.69 -12.15
CA TYR A 60 -5.78 -3.49 -11.85
C TYR A 60 -4.58 -3.27 -12.79
N MET A 61 -4.06 -4.34 -13.41
CA MET A 61 -2.96 -4.26 -14.39
C MET A 61 -3.42 -3.95 -15.82
N THR A 62 -4.73 -3.87 -16.04
CA THR A 62 -5.36 -3.57 -17.31
C THR A 62 -5.99 -2.20 -17.22
N PRO A 63 -5.26 -1.13 -17.59
CA PRO A 63 -5.83 0.21 -17.55
C PRO A 63 -7.03 0.30 -18.50
N PRO A 64 -8.03 1.13 -18.19
CA PRO A 64 -9.15 1.36 -19.10
C PRO A 64 -8.64 1.98 -20.42
N PRO A 65 -9.44 1.92 -21.51
CA PRO A 65 -9.12 2.60 -22.76
C PRO A 65 -8.77 4.08 -22.54
N VAL A 66 -7.85 4.63 -23.34
CA VAL A 66 -7.31 6.00 -23.15
C VAL A 66 -8.43 7.04 -23.04
N GLU A 67 -9.49 6.90 -23.83
CA GLU A 67 -10.64 7.80 -23.84
C GLU A 67 -11.45 7.79 -22.52
N GLN A 68 -11.30 6.72 -21.73
CA GLN A 68 -11.97 6.50 -20.44
C GLN A 68 -11.02 6.68 -19.25
N GLN A 69 -9.73 6.94 -19.49
CA GLN A 69 -8.78 7.22 -18.43
C GLN A 69 -9.05 8.62 -17.86
N VAL A 70 -9.53 8.66 -16.62
CA VAL A 70 -9.60 9.89 -15.84
C VAL A 70 -8.29 10.09 -15.11
N PRO A 71 -7.73 11.32 -15.05
CA PRO A 71 -6.60 11.61 -14.18
C PRO A 71 -6.98 11.19 -12.76
N GLY A 72 -6.11 10.43 -12.09
CA GLY A 72 -6.31 10.10 -10.68
C GLY A 72 -6.42 11.41 -9.90
N THR A 73 -7.47 11.59 -9.12
CA THR A 73 -7.45 12.62 -8.08
C THR A 73 -6.44 12.19 -7.03
N ASP A 74 -5.76 13.14 -6.39
CA ASP A 74 -4.88 12.84 -5.26
C ASP A 74 -5.67 12.01 -4.24
N LYS A 75 -5.36 10.71 -4.13
CA LYS A 75 -5.75 9.95 -2.95
C LYS A 75 -4.82 10.45 -1.85
N ASN A 76 -5.23 11.54 -1.22
CA ASN A 76 -4.63 12.01 0.02
C ASN A 76 -4.80 10.89 1.05
N TYR A 77 -3.77 10.05 1.19
CA TYR A 77 -3.58 9.33 2.44
C TYR A 77 -3.28 10.41 3.47
N TRP A 78 -4.32 10.86 4.18
CA TRP A 78 -4.18 11.80 5.27
C TRP A 78 -3.29 11.14 6.33
N ILE A 79 -2.08 11.67 6.47
CA ILE A 79 -1.18 11.35 7.58
C ILE A 79 -1.44 12.44 8.61
N ASP A 80 -2.38 12.18 9.51
CA ASP A 80 -2.49 12.88 10.79
C ASP A 80 -1.76 12.06 11.88
#